data_AF-A0A842IS30-F1
#
_entry.id   AF-A0A842IS30-F1
#
_cell.length_a   1.000
_cell.length_b   1.000
_cell.length_c   1.000
_cell.angle_alpha   90.00
_cell.angle_beta   90.00
_cell.angle_gamma   90.00
#
_symmetry.space_group_name_H-M   'P 1'
#
loop_
_entity.id
_entity.type
_entity.pdbx_description
1 polymer ?
#
loop_
_entity_poly.entity_id
_entity_poly.type
_entity_poly.pdbx_seq_one_letter_code
_entity_poly.pdbx_strand_id
1 'polypeptide(L)'
;MKSAEKNKKLYSRLAFFELRGTNAIDAAIGSSITNGDLAESEFEAYFRIGYKRHITSHLNLNFTYNKYSVVFKDVYSEGFMSFDMNLELLISPYKRFTPYLFAGGGYNAANYFENTSTKVQGGLGFECIVTEGFGIKLFGEYNYFFSDELDGLIAGESDDAVWRMGLGINLYFGGSKKREKRLKEIETVINNNLIN
;
A
#
# COMPACT_ATOMS: atom_id res chain seq x y z
N MET A 1 -15.95 -0.57 34.17
CA MET A 1 -15.77 -0.06 32.78
C MET A 1 -14.38 -0.30 32.19
N LYS A 2 -13.26 0.11 32.82
CA LYS A 2 -11.90 -0.01 32.25
C LYS A 2 -11.44 -1.44 31.88
N SER A 3 -11.87 -2.47 32.62
CA SER A 3 -11.50 -3.88 32.35
C SER A 3 -12.14 -4.43 31.07
N ALA A 4 -13.43 -4.13 30.84
CA ALA A 4 -14.15 -4.59 29.65
C ALA A 4 -13.58 -4.00 28.35
N GLU A 5 -13.20 -2.72 28.37
CA GLU A 5 -12.60 -2.03 27.23
C GLU A 5 -11.20 -2.56 26.89
N LYS A 6 -10.41 -2.87 27.93
CA LYS A 6 -9.10 -3.52 27.80
C LYS A 6 -9.22 -4.89 27.14
N ASN A 7 -10.19 -5.70 27.56
CA ASN A 7 -10.45 -7.03 27.00
C ASN A 7 -10.90 -6.93 25.53
N LYS A 8 -11.82 -6.01 25.20
CA LYS A 8 -12.25 -5.77 23.81
C LYS A 8 -11.08 -5.47 22.88
N LYS A 9 -10.18 -4.56 23.29
CA LYS A 9 -8.97 -4.20 22.53
C LYS A 9 -8.02 -5.38 22.31
N LEU A 10 -7.95 -6.29 23.28
CA LEU A 10 -7.13 -7.48 23.27
C LEU A 10 -7.64 -8.50 22.24
N TYR A 11 -8.93 -8.80 22.27
CA TYR A 11 -9.60 -9.68 21.30
C TYR A 11 -9.53 -9.12 19.88
N SER A 12 -9.75 -7.81 19.69
CA SER A 12 -9.60 -7.19 18.37
C SER A 12 -8.18 -7.36 17.83
N ARG A 13 -7.15 -7.21 18.67
CA ARG A 13 -5.75 -7.45 18.26
C ARG A 13 -5.48 -8.91 17.87
N LEU A 14 -6.10 -9.87 18.54
CA LEU A 14 -6.00 -11.28 18.15
C LEU A 14 -6.62 -11.52 16.77
N ALA A 15 -7.83 -10.99 16.55
CA ALA A 15 -8.51 -11.09 15.25
C ALA A 15 -7.68 -10.47 14.11
N PHE A 16 -6.96 -9.37 14.39
CA PHE A 16 -6.02 -8.81 13.41
C PHE A 16 -4.92 -9.82 13.04
N PHE A 17 -4.27 -10.45 14.02
CA PHE A 17 -3.15 -11.39 13.76
C PHE A 17 -3.58 -12.76 13.24
N GLU A 18 -4.87 -13.07 13.31
CA GLU A 18 -5.49 -14.24 12.68
C GLU A 18 -5.72 -13.98 11.19
N LEU A 19 -6.25 -12.82 10.83
CA LEU A 19 -6.50 -12.46 9.43
C LEU A 19 -5.22 -12.01 8.70
N ARG A 20 -4.35 -11.27 9.39
CA ARG A 20 -3.21 -10.53 8.83
C ARG A 20 -1.91 -10.79 9.59
N GLY A 21 -0.81 -10.44 8.95
CA GLY A 21 0.55 -10.59 9.45
C GLY A 21 1.13 -9.28 9.99
N THR A 22 2.32 -9.37 10.56
CA THR A 22 3.10 -8.16 10.86
C THR A 22 3.74 -7.58 9.62
N ASN A 23 3.96 -8.43 8.62
CA ASN A 23 4.54 -8.06 7.34
C ASN A 23 3.68 -8.65 6.23
N ALA A 24 3.79 -8.08 5.03
CA ALA A 24 3.17 -8.64 3.83
C ALA A 24 4.05 -8.44 2.61
N ILE A 25 3.97 -9.36 1.66
CA ILE A 25 4.39 -9.13 0.27
C ILE A 25 3.14 -8.70 -0.50
N ASP A 26 3.29 -7.60 -1.22
CA ASP A 26 2.26 -6.98 -2.05
C ASP A 26 2.59 -7.26 -3.51
N ALA A 27 1.60 -7.66 -4.31
CA ALA A 27 1.75 -7.71 -5.75
C ALA A 27 0.45 -7.23 -6.41
N ALA A 28 0.54 -6.48 -7.50
CA ALA A 28 -0.62 -6.01 -8.25
C ALA A 28 -0.30 -5.83 -9.74
N ILE A 29 -1.36 -5.90 -10.53
CA ILE A 29 -1.38 -5.48 -11.92
C ILE A 29 -2.48 -4.44 -12.09
N GLY A 30 -2.34 -3.56 -13.06
CA GLY A 30 -3.33 -2.53 -13.27
C GLY A 30 -3.11 -1.75 -14.53
N SER A 31 -3.86 -0.67 -14.65
CA SER A 31 -3.77 0.27 -15.75
C SER A 31 -3.59 1.70 -15.24
N SER A 32 -2.88 2.51 -16.01
CA SER A 32 -2.79 3.97 -15.85
C SER A 32 -3.56 4.70 -16.94
N ILE A 33 -4.09 5.86 -16.55
CA ILE A 33 -4.75 6.84 -17.41
C ILE A 33 -4.07 8.18 -17.10
N THR A 34 -3.37 8.71 -18.09
CA THR A 34 -2.72 10.03 -18.05
C THR A 34 -3.74 11.10 -18.43
N ASN A 35 -3.83 12.16 -17.65
CA ASN A 35 -4.68 13.31 -17.96
C ASN A 35 -3.81 14.41 -18.57
N GLY A 36 -3.53 14.31 -19.87
CA GLY A 36 -2.76 15.30 -20.63
C GLY A 36 -3.64 16.05 -21.64
N ASP A 37 -3.36 17.34 -21.85
CA ASP A 37 -4.09 18.25 -22.76
C ASP A 37 -3.77 17.97 -24.26
N LEU A 38 -2.99 16.93 -24.53
CA LEU A 38 -2.61 16.47 -25.87
C LEU A 38 -3.13 15.04 -26.07
N ALA A 39 -4.06 14.94 -27.03
CA ALA A 39 -4.50 13.78 -27.80
C ALA A 39 -4.18 12.35 -27.29
N GLU A 40 -5.27 11.59 -27.07
CA GLU A 40 -5.35 10.13 -26.87
C GLU A 40 -4.81 9.61 -25.53
N SER A 41 -5.74 9.33 -24.61
CA SER A 41 -5.44 8.61 -23.37
C SER A 41 -5.01 7.18 -23.69
N GLU A 42 -3.70 6.92 -23.69
CA GLU A 42 -3.14 5.59 -23.93
C GLU A 42 -3.28 4.73 -22.66
N PHE A 43 -3.93 3.58 -22.81
CA PHE A 43 -4.11 2.63 -21.72
C PHE A 43 -2.80 1.88 -21.48
N GLU A 44 -2.11 2.21 -20.39
CA GLU A 44 -0.82 1.59 -20.05
C GLU A 44 -1.01 0.52 -18.98
N ALA A 45 -0.54 -0.70 -19.26
CA ALA A 45 -0.48 -1.74 -18.24
C ALA A 45 0.73 -1.51 -17.31
N TYR A 46 0.54 -1.72 -16.02
CA TYR A 46 1.63 -1.71 -15.05
C TYR A 46 1.61 -2.90 -14.10
N PHE A 47 2.79 -3.21 -13.58
CA PHE A 47 3.01 -4.19 -12.53
C PHE A 47 3.58 -3.51 -11.28
N ARG A 48 3.12 -3.96 -10.12
CA ARG A 48 3.58 -3.52 -8.79
C ARG A 48 3.97 -4.73 -7.97
N ILE A 49 5.10 -4.61 -7.28
CA ILE A 49 5.48 -5.50 -6.18
C ILE A 49 5.91 -4.65 -4.99
N GLY A 50 5.67 -5.12 -3.79
CA GLY A 50 6.02 -4.36 -2.60
C GLY A 50 6.12 -5.17 -1.33
N TYR A 51 6.52 -4.48 -0.29
CA TYR A 51 6.66 -5.00 1.05
C TYR A 51 5.95 -4.07 2.03
N LYS A 52 5.08 -4.64 2.87
CA LYS A 52 4.38 -3.93 3.91
C LYS A 52 4.87 -4.34 5.29
N ARG A 53 4.94 -3.38 6.20
CA ARG A 53 5.19 -3.62 7.63
C ARG A 53 4.17 -2.90 8.50
N HIS A 54 3.39 -3.67 9.24
CA HIS A 54 2.42 -3.15 10.19
C HIS A 54 3.11 -2.59 11.43
N ILE A 55 2.95 -1.29 11.62
CA ILE A 55 3.38 -0.56 12.83
C ILE A 55 2.30 -0.74 13.90
N THR A 56 1.03 -0.61 13.50
CA THR A 56 -0.14 -0.88 14.32
C THR A 56 -1.16 -1.73 13.55
N SER A 57 -2.26 -2.12 14.18
CA SER A 57 -3.34 -2.83 13.49
C SER A 57 -3.99 -1.97 12.40
N HIS A 58 -4.01 -0.64 12.56
CA HIS A 58 -4.59 0.26 11.55
C HIS A 58 -3.53 0.82 10.61
N LEU A 59 -2.26 0.90 11.03
CA LEU A 59 -1.22 1.63 10.30
C LEU A 59 -0.10 0.70 9.83
N ASN A 60 0.26 0.81 8.56
CA ASN A 60 1.44 0.17 8.01
C ASN A 60 2.26 1.10 7.12
N LEU A 61 3.54 0.76 6.98
CA LEU A 61 4.43 1.35 6.00
C LEU A 61 4.56 0.37 4.84
N ASN A 62 4.40 0.87 3.62
CA ASN A 62 4.42 0.10 2.39
C ASN A 62 5.50 0.66 1.46
N PHE A 63 6.42 -0.20 1.04
CA PHE A 63 7.43 0.11 0.04
C PHE A 63 7.12 -0.66 -1.23
N THR A 64 6.95 0.03 -2.36
CA THR A 64 6.56 -0.59 -3.63
C THR A 64 7.53 -0.23 -4.75
N TYR A 65 7.85 -1.22 -5.56
CA TYR A 65 8.44 -1.07 -6.87
C TYR A 65 7.35 -1.21 -7.93
N ASN A 66 7.27 -0.27 -8.85
CA ASN A 66 6.36 -0.30 -9.99
C ASN A 66 7.16 -0.32 -11.28
N LYS A 67 6.70 -1.11 -12.23
CA LYS A 67 7.19 -1.10 -13.61
C LYS A 67 6.01 -0.90 -14.54
N TYR A 68 6.09 0.10 -15.40
CA TYR A 68 5.07 0.42 -16.39
C TYR A 68 5.72 0.48 -17.77
N SER A 69 4.97 0.09 -18.79
CA SER A 69 5.45 0.04 -20.16
C SER A 69 4.50 0.85 -21.03
N VAL A 70 5.05 1.88 -21.66
CA VAL A 70 4.35 2.63 -22.71
C VAL A 70 4.49 1.80 -23.98
N VAL A 71 3.37 1.27 -24.50
CA VAL A 71 3.38 0.47 -25.74
C VAL A 71 3.04 1.42 -26.89
N PHE A 72 4.06 2.10 -27.41
CA PHE A 72 3.93 2.75 -28.72
C PHE A 72 3.85 1.66 -29.80
N LYS A 73 2.83 1.72 -30.65
CA LYS A 73 2.66 0.85 -31.82
C LYS A 73 3.99 0.76 -32.60
N ASP A 74 4.60 -0.42 -32.55
CA ASP A 74 5.61 -0.97 -33.47
C ASP A 74 7.03 -0.39 -33.57
N VAL A 75 7.54 0.49 -32.69
CA VAL A 75 8.97 0.91 -32.82
C VAL A 75 9.81 1.03 -31.54
N TYR A 76 9.27 1.28 -30.34
CA TYR A 76 10.13 1.43 -29.13
C TYR A 76 9.37 1.09 -27.84
N SER A 77 9.96 0.29 -26.95
CA SER A 77 9.42 -0.02 -25.62
C SER A 77 10.35 0.56 -24.56
N GLU A 78 10.05 1.77 -24.08
CA GLU A 78 10.74 2.33 -22.91
C GLU A 78 10.04 1.86 -21.62
N GLY A 79 10.80 1.16 -20.79
CA GLY A 79 10.33 0.63 -19.52
C GLY A 79 10.64 1.61 -18.40
N PHE A 80 9.62 2.31 -17.90
CA PHE A 80 9.77 3.19 -16.75
C PHE A 80 9.62 2.41 -15.45
N MET A 81 10.31 2.88 -14.41
CA MET A 81 10.21 2.28 -13.07
C MET A 81 10.08 3.34 -11.98
N SER A 82 9.36 3.00 -10.92
CA SER A 82 9.24 3.84 -9.74
C SER A 82 9.44 3.08 -8.45
N PHE A 83 10.04 3.75 -7.48
CA PHE A 83 10.13 3.28 -6.10
C PHE A 83 9.33 4.23 -5.22
N ASP A 84 8.35 3.68 -4.51
CA ASP A 84 7.42 4.46 -3.71
C ASP A 84 7.43 4.01 -2.26
N MET A 85 7.27 4.97 -1.35
CA MET A 85 7.07 4.73 0.06
C MET A 85 5.77 5.37 0.49
N ASN A 86 4.87 4.54 1.01
CA ASN A 86 3.50 4.91 1.35
C ASN A 86 3.17 4.56 2.79
N LEU A 87 2.41 5.43 3.43
CA LEU A 87 1.81 5.20 4.74
C LEU A 87 0.35 4.82 4.52
N GLU A 88 -0.04 3.63 4.96
CA GLU A 88 -1.36 3.05 4.69
C GLU A 88 -2.16 2.90 5.99
N LEU A 89 -3.40 3.37 5.95
CA LEU A 89 -4.36 3.33 7.05
C LEU A 89 -5.53 2.40 6.69
N LEU A 90 -5.66 1.30 7.44
CA LEU A 90 -6.78 0.37 7.40
C LEU A 90 -7.92 0.89 8.29
N ILE A 91 -9.11 1.09 7.71
CA ILE A 91 -10.28 1.59 8.44
C ILE A 91 -10.88 0.49 9.32
N SER A 92 -10.93 -0.75 8.83
CA SER A 92 -11.56 -1.89 9.53
C SER A 92 -10.63 -3.10 9.61
N PRO A 93 -9.47 -2.99 10.30
CA PRO A 93 -8.40 -3.99 10.23
C PRO A 93 -8.74 -5.35 10.87
N TYR A 94 -9.80 -5.41 11.67
CA TYR A 94 -10.25 -6.62 12.36
C TYR A 94 -11.28 -7.42 11.57
N LYS A 95 -11.69 -6.93 10.40
CA LYS A 95 -12.64 -7.58 9.50
C LYS A 95 -11.91 -8.13 8.28
N ARG A 96 -12.53 -9.11 7.63
CA ARG A 96 -12.05 -9.67 6.35
C ARG A 96 -12.08 -8.62 5.24
N PHE A 97 -13.20 -7.90 5.13
CA PHE A 97 -13.31 -6.75 4.25
C PHE A 97 -12.89 -5.47 4.99
N THR A 98 -11.90 -4.76 4.45
CA THR A 98 -11.44 -3.47 4.99
C THR A 98 -11.24 -2.47 3.85
N PRO A 99 -11.87 -1.29 3.93
CA PRO A 99 -11.40 -0.15 3.17
C PRO A 99 -10.04 0.32 3.73
N TYR A 100 -9.23 0.91 2.88
CA TYR A 100 -7.97 1.53 3.25
C TYR A 100 -7.69 2.76 2.41
N LEU A 101 -6.86 3.63 2.96
CA LEU A 101 -6.32 4.80 2.28
C LEU A 101 -4.81 4.84 2.47
N PHE A 102 -4.11 5.41 1.51
CA PHE A 102 -2.66 5.54 1.59
C PHE A 102 -2.22 6.86 0.96
N ALA A 103 -1.13 7.39 1.47
CA ALA A 103 -0.45 8.54 0.91
C ALA A 103 1.05 8.38 1.09
N GLY A 104 1.82 8.95 0.18
CA GLY A 104 3.26 8.80 0.18
C GLY A 104 3.95 9.56 -0.93
N GLY A 105 5.25 9.31 -1.03
CA GLY A 105 6.12 9.86 -2.05
C GLY A 105 6.88 8.76 -2.74
N GLY A 106 7.31 9.03 -3.96
CA GLY A 106 8.15 8.11 -4.71
C GLY A 106 9.12 8.85 -5.61
N TYR A 107 10.03 8.08 -6.17
CA TYR A 107 10.97 8.52 -7.17
C TYR A 107 10.75 7.69 -8.42
N ASN A 108 10.62 8.36 -9.56
CA ASN A 108 10.62 7.70 -10.85
C ASN A 108 12.02 7.80 -11.44
N ALA A 109 12.49 6.70 -12.00
CA ALA A 109 13.72 6.64 -12.75
C ALA A 109 13.37 6.23 -14.19
N ALA A 110 13.71 7.09 -15.14
CA ALA A 110 13.69 6.78 -16.57
C ALA A 110 15.12 6.52 -17.07
N ASN A 111 15.26 5.78 -18.18
CA ASN A 111 16.48 5.66 -18.99
C ASN A 111 17.80 5.66 -18.19
N TYR A 112 18.12 4.55 -17.53
CA TYR A 112 19.41 4.35 -16.85
C TYR A 112 19.78 5.41 -15.78
N PHE A 113 18.78 6.03 -15.12
CA PHE A 113 18.95 7.04 -14.07
C PHE A 113 19.38 8.43 -14.55
N GLU A 114 19.30 8.74 -15.86
CA GLU A 114 19.63 10.10 -16.34
C GLU A 114 18.60 11.15 -15.89
N ASN A 115 17.32 10.77 -15.74
CA ASN A 115 16.27 11.65 -15.22
C ASN A 115 15.58 11.02 -14.02
N THR A 116 15.73 11.66 -12.86
CA THR A 116 15.02 11.30 -11.62
C THR A 116 14.00 12.38 -11.27
N SER A 117 12.73 12.02 -11.23
CA SER A 117 11.65 12.93 -10.83
C SER A 117 11.00 12.45 -9.55
N THR A 118 10.84 13.36 -8.59
CA THR A 118 10.06 13.10 -7.39
C THR A 118 8.57 13.12 -7.72
N LYS A 119 7.81 12.30 -7.00
CA LYS A 119 6.35 12.31 -7.08
C LYS A 119 5.75 12.18 -5.70
N VAL A 120 4.54 12.69 -5.55
CA VAL A 120 3.64 12.33 -4.46
C VAL A 120 2.50 11.50 -5.00
N GLN A 121 2.00 10.61 -4.16
CA GLN A 121 0.88 9.77 -4.51
C GLN A 121 -0.06 9.60 -3.34
N GLY A 122 -1.34 9.51 -3.67
CA GLY A 122 -2.41 9.26 -2.72
C GLY A 122 -3.44 8.34 -3.34
N GLY A 123 -4.03 7.47 -2.55
CA GLY A 123 -5.00 6.53 -3.06
C GLY A 123 -5.85 5.91 -1.99
N LEU A 124 -6.84 5.16 -2.47
CA LEU A 124 -7.76 4.43 -1.63
C LEU A 124 -8.12 3.11 -2.29
N GLY A 125 -8.55 2.16 -1.48
CA GLY A 125 -8.87 0.84 -1.96
C GLY A 125 -9.64 0.02 -0.95
N PHE A 126 -9.93 -1.20 -1.38
CA PHE A 126 -10.59 -2.20 -0.58
C PHE A 126 -9.75 -3.46 -0.59
N GLU A 127 -9.64 -4.10 0.57
CA GLU A 127 -9.05 -5.42 0.72
C GLU A 127 -10.08 -6.40 1.26
N CYS A 128 -10.10 -7.61 0.70
CA CYS A 128 -10.86 -8.74 1.20
C CYS A 128 -9.91 -9.90 1.53
N ILE A 129 -9.87 -10.32 2.79
CA ILE A 129 -9.14 -11.51 3.24
C ILE A 129 -9.95 -12.77 2.90
N VAL A 130 -9.49 -13.48 1.87
CA VAL A 130 -10.13 -14.71 1.39
C VAL A 130 -9.80 -15.87 2.32
N THR A 131 -8.52 -16.02 2.68
CA THR A 131 -8.05 -16.98 3.68
C THR A 131 -7.05 -16.31 4.62
N GLU A 132 -6.82 -16.90 5.79
CA GLU A 132 -5.85 -16.39 6.76
C GLU A 132 -4.50 -16.16 6.09
N GLY A 133 -3.99 -14.93 6.19
CA GLY A 133 -2.73 -14.57 5.57
C GLY A 133 -2.79 -14.22 4.07
N PHE A 134 -3.94 -14.29 3.41
CA PHE A 134 -4.09 -13.99 1.98
C PHE A 134 -5.25 -13.02 1.72
N GLY A 135 -4.91 -11.82 1.26
CA GLY A 135 -5.86 -10.78 0.87
C GLY A 135 -5.87 -10.53 -0.63
N ILE A 136 -7.04 -10.25 -1.19
CA ILE A 136 -7.20 -9.66 -2.52
C ILE A 136 -7.55 -8.18 -2.33
N LYS A 137 -6.96 -7.30 -3.14
CA LYS A 137 -7.18 -5.86 -3.07
C LYS A 137 -7.50 -5.25 -4.42
N LEU A 138 -8.34 -4.22 -4.39
CA LEU A 138 -8.61 -3.31 -5.50
C LEU A 138 -8.31 -1.89 -5.04
N PHE A 139 -7.64 -1.10 -5.85
CA PHE A 139 -7.30 0.29 -5.49
C PHE A 139 -7.29 1.23 -6.69
N GLY A 140 -7.52 2.50 -6.37
CA GLY A 140 -7.25 3.63 -7.24
C GLY A 140 -6.19 4.53 -6.59
N GLU A 141 -5.29 5.06 -7.39
CA GLU A 141 -4.27 6.00 -6.97
C GLU A 141 -4.18 7.19 -7.91
N TYR A 142 -3.86 8.32 -7.31
CA TYR A 142 -3.53 9.57 -7.96
C TYR A 142 -2.05 9.81 -7.74
N ASN A 143 -1.30 9.98 -8.83
CA ASN A 143 0.12 10.33 -8.80
C ASN A 143 0.26 11.75 -9.36
N TYR A 144 1.00 12.58 -8.64
CA TYR A 144 1.37 13.93 -9.05
C TYR A 144 2.89 14.02 -9.07
N PHE A 145 3.45 14.43 -10.21
CA PHE A 145 4.88 14.49 -10.45
C PHE A 145 5.35 15.93 -10.22
N PHE A 146 6.38 16.12 -9.40
CA PHE A 146 7.04 17.41 -9.27
C PHE A 146 8.16 17.43 -10.31
N SER A 147 7.90 18.05 -11.46
CA SER A 147 8.93 18.33 -12.44
C SER A 147 9.54 19.69 -12.14
N ASP A 148 10.38 19.77 -11.11
CA ASP A 148 11.20 20.97 -10.88
C ASP A 148 12.69 20.61 -11.08
N GLU A 149 13.25 21.26 -12.10
CA GLU A 149 14.68 21.53 -12.24
C GLU A 149 15.21 22.04 -10.90
N LEU A 150 16.15 21.29 -10.32
CA LEU A 150 17.03 21.74 -9.24
C LEU A 150 18.00 22.80 -9.80
N ASP A 151 17.49 23.98 -10.20
CA ASP A 151 18.18 25.28 -10.23
C ASP A 151 17.32 26.38 -10.90
N GLY A 152 16.48 27.05 -10.10
CA GLY A 152 16.28 28.50 -10.22
C GLY A 152 15.44 29.09 -11.36
N LEU A 153 14.70 28.34 -12.18
CA LEU A 153 13.86 28.92 -13.23
C LEU A 153 12.47 28.27 -13.30
N ILE A 154 11.46 29.13 -13.12
CA ILE A 154 10.08 29.04 -13.64
C ILE A 154 9.47 27.63 -13.60
N ALA A 155 8.67 27.37 -12.57
CA ALA A 155 7.64 26.34 -12.56
C ALA A 155 6.79 26.47 -13.83
N GLY A 156 7.09 25.64 -14.83
CA GLY A 156 6.37 25.55 -16.09
C GLY A 156 5.09 24.76 -15.90
N GLU A 157 3.96 25.37 -16.27
CA GLU A 157 2.59 24.85 -16.20
C GLU A 157 2.39 23.58 -17.07
N SER A 158 2.73 22.40 -16.55
CA SER A 158 2.06 21.17 -16.98
C SER A 158 1.82 20.28 -15.77
N ASP A 159 0.62 20.42 -15.19
CA ASP A 159 0.11 19.58 -14.11
C ASP A 159 -0.17 18.16 -14.63
N ASP A 160 0.88 17.39 -14.91
CA ASP A 160 0.77 16.05 -15.47
C ASP A 160 0.36 15.04 -14.38
N ALA A 161 -0.94 15.00 -14.09
CA ALA A 161 -1.53 14.07 -13.15
C ALA A 161 -1.81 12.70 -13.79
N VAL A 162 -1.48 11.63 -13.07
CA VAL A 162 -1.71 10.25 -13.54
C VAL A 162 -2.60 9.49 -12.56
N TRP A 163 -3.72 9.00 -13.08
CA TRP A 163 -4.60 8.09 -12.36
C TRP A 163 -4.19 6.65 -12.64
N ARG A 164 -4.11 5.80 -11.61
CA ARG A 164 -3.96 4.36 -11.80
C ARG A 164 -5.01 3.58 -11.05
N MET A 165 -5.42 2.47 -11.64
CA MET A 165 -6.29 1.49 -11.01
C MET A 165 -5.59 0.15 -11.01
N GLY A 166 -5.76 -0.65 -9.96
CA GLY A 166 -5.05 -1.92 -9.86
C GLY A 166 -5.80 -2.97 -9.04
N LEU A 167 -5.64 -4.23 -9.47
CA LEU A 167 -6.07 -5.43 -8.77
C LEU A 167 -4.82 -6.17 -8.29
N GLY A 168 -4.81 -6.59 -7.03
CA GLY A 168 -3.64 -7.24 -6.46
C GLY A 168 -3.94 -8.16 -5.29
N ILE A 169 -2.86 -8.65 -4.70
CA ILE A 169 -2.86 -9.58 -3.58
C ILE A 169 -1.89 -9.12 -2.49
N ASN A 170 -2.19 -9.50 -1.25
CA ASN A 170 -1.31 -9.36 -0.10
C ASN A 170 -1.09 -10.74 0.53
N LEU A 171 0.18 -11.15 0.61
CA LEU A 171 0.62 -12.36 1.29
C LEU A 171 1.23 -11.98 2.64
N TYR A 172 0.47 -12.20 3.70
CA TYR A 172 0.80 -11.81 5.06
C TYR A 172 1.57 -12.90 5.81
N PHE A 173 2.54 -12.48 6.63
CA PHE A 173 3.33 -13.39 7.47
C PHE A 173 3.80 -12.73 8.77
N GLY A 174 4.25 -13.57 9.71
CA GLY A 174 4.69 -13.14 11.05
C GLY A 174 3.55 -12.90 12.06
N GLY A 175 2.28 -13.11 11.67
CA GLY A 175 1.11 -12.98 12.54
C GLY A 175 1.08 -14.03 13.67
N SER A 176 1.33 -15.31 13.35
CA SER A 176 1.21 -16.43 14.29
C SER A 176 2.09 -16.28 15.54
N LYS A 177 3.36 -15.92 15.37
CA LYS A 177 4.29 -15.67 16.49
C LYS A 177 3.81 -14.55 17.41
N LYS A 178 3.23 -13.48 16.86
CA LYS A 178 2.66 -12.40 17.67
C LYS A 178 1.36 -12.83 18.36
N ARG A 179 0.51 -13.60 17.68
CA ARG A 179 -0.73 -14.13 18.24
C ARG A 179 -0.46 -15.02 19.46
N GLU A 180 0.45 -15.99 19.34
CA GLU A 180 0.84 -16.88 20.44
C GLU A 180 1.38 -16.11 21.66
N LYS A 181 2.28 -15.15 21.43
CA LYS A 181 2.80 -14.30 22.52
C LYS A 181 1.68 -13.56 23.24
N ARG A 182 0.69 -13.06 22.50
CA ARG A 182 -0.47 -12.36 23.08
C ARG A 182 -1.41 -13.28 23.84
N LEU A 183 -1.64 -14.51 23.34
CA LEU A 183 -2.48 -15.49 24.05
C LEU A 183 -1.90 -15.82 25.43
N LYS A 184 -0.59 -16.03 25.53
CA LYS A 184 0.10 -16.25 26.82
C LYS A 184 -0.02 -15.07 27.77
N GLU A 185 0.07 -13.84 27.25
CA GLU A 185 -0.15 -12.61 28.04
C GLU A 185 -1.59 -12.55 28.61
N ILE A 186 -2.59 -13.01 27.85
CA ILE A 186 -4.00 -13.06 28.28
C ILE A 186 -4.18 -14.07 29.41
N GLU A 187 -3.70 -15.30 29.21
CA GLU A 187 -3.81 -16.38 30.20
C GLU A 187 -3.16 -15.98 31.54
N THR A 188 -1.98 -15.35 31.48
CA THR A 188 -1.28 -14.88 32.69
C THR A 188 -2.07 -13.81 33.44
N VAL A 189 -2.72 -12.88 32.73
CA VAL A 189 -3.54 -11.82 33.36
C VAL A 189 -4.82 -12.40 33.98
N ILE A 190 -5.43 -13.39 33.35
CA ILE A 190 -6.62 -14.07 33.89
C ILE A 190 -6.24 -14.79 35.19
N ASN A 191 -5.15 -15.56 35.18
CA ASN A 191 -4.70 -16.30 36.36
C ASN A 191 -4.39 -15.37 37.55
N ASN A 192 -3.70 -14.26 37.33
CA ASN A 192 -3.41 -13.31 38.41
C ASN A 192 -4.66 -12.62 38.97
N ASN A 193 -5.71 -12.41 38.17
CA ASN A 193 -6.97 -11.83 38.64
C ASN A 193 -7.87 -12.84 39.36
N LEU A 194 -7.66 -14.15 39.17
CA LEU A 194 -8.40 -15.21 39.86
C LEU A 194 -7.82 -15.54 41.25
N ILE A 195 -6.57 -15.12 41.51
CA ILE A 195 -5.83 -15.41 42.76
C ILE A 195 -5.97 -14.27 43.79
N ASN A 196 -6.53 -13.12 43.39
CA ASN A 196 -6.86 -11.98 44.26
C ASN A 196 -8.36 -11.84 44.47
#